data_AF-A0AA39T956-F1
#
_entry.id   AF-A0AA39T956-F1
#
_cell.length_a   1.000
_cell.length_b   1.000
_cell.length_c   1.000
_cell.angle_alpha   90.00
_cell.angle_beta   90.00
_cell.angle_gamma   90.00
#
_symmetry.space_group_name_H-M   'P 1'
#
loop_
_entity.id
_entity.type
_entity.pdbx_description
1 polymer ?
#
loop_
_entity_poly.entity_id
_entity_poly.type
_entity_poly.pdbx_seq_one_letter_code
_entity_poly.pdbx_strand_id
1 'polypeptide(L)'
;YTGRKPVIPSSLADTSCDTLSVQGLLDQLNTTLATSHSLDNSFLSSLLEYLISDNCDFDLAYSHLRQIWYTDDWSTIKDVLWKWRDEDGEERRKALVGNRIVNSLLPPRRVWDLPNLKTAYCPCQYRTAVWTPINGYEWPVPIPKDADLNLIRIEMLNLGHEHTWLDVLCLRQEGGQTEDLRTEEWKLDVPTIGNVYGQLFVVCYLSGLGHPLTLKEGDLESDRSWFRRAWTLQETARRMLFAGDTPDGPLHAECKDGEYATELLARFHKQREHACDNFFDREALVEMRNRISTNPVDKIAGLAKLTGCGSIPAYYKSMSLEDAWTALGDPC
;
A
#
# COMPACT_ATOMS: atom_id res chain seq x y z
N TYR A 1 5.87 -4.60 20.60
CA TYR A 1 4.62 -5.32 20.33
C TYR A 1 4.03 -5.76 21.65
N THR A 2 2.78 -5.39 21.95
CA THR A 2 2.08 -5.72 23.22
C THR A 2 0.95 -6.74 23.04
N GLY A 3 0.72 -7.22 21.81
CA GLY A 3 -0.31 -8.20 21.51
C GLY A 3 0.05 -9.63 21.91
N ARG A 4 -0.97 -10.50 21.93
CA ARG A 4 -0.83 -11.93 22.28
C ARG A 4 -0.77 -12.85 21.07
N LYS A 5 -1.01 -12.33 19.86
CA LYS A 5 -0.94 -13.11 18.62
C LYS A 5 0.52 -13.38 18.26
N PRO A 6 0.87 -14.56 17.72
CA PRO A 6 2.19 -14.81 17.16
C PRO A 6 2.49 -13.80 16.05
N VAL A 7 3.72 -13.29 16.02
CA VAL A 7 4.20 -12.37 15.00
C VAL A 7 5.52 -12.90 14.50
N ILE A 8 5.69 -12.98 13.18
CA ILE A 8 6.98 -13.30 12.57
C ILE A 8 7.98 -12.18 12.93
N PRO A 9 9.11 -12.49 13.60
CA PRO A 9 10.14 -11.49 13.88
C PRO A 9 10.73 -10.94 12.58
N SER A 10 11.15 -9.66 12.56
CA SER A 10 11.81 -9.08 11.37
C SER A 10 13.01 -9.90 10.93
N SER A 11 13.82 -10.39 11.88
CA SER A 11 14.97 -11.24 11.60
C SER A 11 14.62 -12.55 10.88
N LEU A 12 13.44 -13.12 11.16
CA LEU A 12 12.99 -14.35 10.49
C LEU A 12 12.50 -14.03 9.08
N ALA A 13 11.72 -12.96 8.90
CA ALA A 13 11.25 -12.56 7.58
C ALA A 13 12.38 -12.20 6.61
N ASP A 14 13.38 -11.48 7.09
CA ASP A 14 14.57 -11.10 6.30
C ASP A 14 15.50 -12.31 6.03
N THR A 15 15.19 -13.50 6.59
CA THR A 15 15.98 -14.70 6.37
C THR A 15 15.69 -15.25 4.99
N SER A 16 16.73 -15.28 4.14
CA SER A 16 16.66 -15.93 2.83
C SER A 16 16.30 -17.41 2.97
N CYS A 17 15.36 -17.90 2.17
CA CYS A 17 14.93 -19.29 2.22
C CYS A 17 16.06 -20.26 1.89
N ASP A 18 17.06 -19.89 1.10
CA ASP A 18 18.22 -20.73 0.80
C ASP A 18 19.10 -21.07 2.02
N THR A 19 19.09 -20.20 3.03
CA THR A 19 19.76 -20.45 4.31
C THR A 19 18.96 -21.40 5.20
N LEU A 20 17.68 -21.61 4.87
CA LEU A 20 16.81 -22.59 5.51
C LEU A 20 16.85 -23.88 4.68
N SER A 21 17.04 -25.03 5.32
CA SER A 21 16.77 -26.30 4.65
C SER A 21 15.27 -26.40 4.32
N VAL A 22 14.87 -27.27 3.40
CA VAL A 22 13.44 -27.53 3.10
C VAL A 22 12.65 -27.84 4.38
N GLN A 23 13.23 -28.66 5.27
CA GLN A 23 12.66 -28.95 6.58
C GLN A 23 12.60 -27.71 7.48
N GLY A 24 13.68 -26.92 7.54
CA GLY A 24 13.72 -25.70 8.33
C GLY A 24 12.68 -24.67 7.89
N LEU A 25 12.48 -24.50 6.58
CA LEU A 25 11.45 -23.63 6.03
C LEU A 25 10.04 -24.13 6.41
N LEU A 26 9.78 -25.44 6.27
CA LEU A 26 8.52 -26.04 6.70
C LEU A 26 8.25 -25.84 8.19
N ASP A 27 9.26 -26.04 9.05
CA ASP A 27 9.12 -25.90 10.50
C ASP A 27 8.76 -24.45 10.89
N GLN A 28 9.38 -23.46 10.25
CA GLN A 28 9.06 -22.05 10.46
C GLN A 28 7.64 -21.70 9.98
N LEU A 29 7.23 -22.21 8.81
CA LEU A 29 5.87 -22.01 8.29
C LEU A 29 4.82 -22.66 9.19
N ASN A 30 5.04 -23.92 9.61
CA ASN A 30 4.17 -24.63 10.54
C ASN A 30 4.04 -23.91 11.89
N THR A 31 5.16 -23.44 12.43
CA THR A 31 5.17 -22.66 13.68
C THR A 31 4.37 -21.36 13.53
N THR A 32 4.57 -20.66 12.42
CA THR A 32 3.92 -19.37 12.16
C THR A 32 2.43 -19.50 11.91
N LEU A 33 2.01 -20.51 11.14
CA LEU A 33 0.61 -20.74 10.75
C LEU A 33 -0.13 -21.67 11.71
N ALA A 34 0.55 -22.10 12.79
CA ALA A 34 0.05 -23.03 13.79
C ALA A 34 -0.48 -24.35 13.18
N THR A 35 0.31 -24.93 12.27
CA THR A 35 0.00 -26.19 11.56
C THR A 35 1.08 -27.25 11.81
N SER A 36 0.87 -28.45 11.26
CA SER A 36 1.79 -29.59 11.38
C SER A 36 1.90 -30.39 10.08
N HIS A 37 2.09 -29.69 8.95
CA HIS A 37 2.31 -30.34 7.65
C HIS A 37 3.64 -31.11 7.65
N SER A 38 3.73 -32.15 6.83
CA SER A 38 4.91 -33.03 6.71
C SER A 38 5.44 -33.03 5.27
N LEU A 39 6.76 -33.25 5.13
CA LEU A 39 7.42 -33.45 3.83
C LEU A 39 7.08 -34.80 3.17
N ASP A 40 6.30 -35.67 3.83
CA ASP A 40 5.74 -36.88 3.19
C ASP A 40 4.88 -36.53 1.98
N ASN A 41 4.36 -35.31 1.91
CA ASN A 41 3.70 -34.78 0.73
C ASN A 41 4.74 -34.26 -0.28
N SER A 42 4.93 -35.02 -1.35
CA SER A 42 5.89 -34.69 -2.42
C SER A 42 5.60 -33.37 -3.13
N PHE A 43 4.34 -32.95 -3.23
CA PHE A 43 3.96 -31.68 -3.85
C PHE A 43 4.37 -30.49 -2.99
N LEU A 44 4.15 -30.58 -1.67
CA LEU A 44 4.61 -29.58 -0.71
C LEU A 44 6.13 -29.49 -0.71
N SER A 45 6.84 -30.63 -0.63
CA SER A 45 8.31 -30.66 -0.69
C SER A 45 8.83 -29.95 -1.95
N SER A 46 8.26 -30.30 -3.12
CA SER A 46 8.66 -29.70 -4.38
C SER A 46 8.36 -28.20 -4.46
N LEU A 47 7.31 -27.72 -3.79
CA LEU A 47 6.98 -26.30 -3.72
C LEU A 47 8.00 -25.52 -2.86
N LEU A 48 8.36 -26.07 -1.70
CA LEU A 48 9.37 -25.46 -0.82
C LEU A 48 10.76 -25.44 -1.47
N GLU A 49 11.13 -26.50 -2.19
CA GLU A 49 12.35 -26.54 -3.00
C GLU A 49 12.36 -25.45 -4.08
N TYR A 50 11.22 -25.22 -4.74
CA TYR A 50 11.09 -24.16 -5.73
C TYR A 50 11.31 -22.78 -5.08
N LEU A 51 10.67 -22.50 -3.94
CA LEU A 51 10.84 -21.23 -3.24
C LEU A 51 12.31 -20.97 -2.85
N ILE A 52 12.99 -22.00 -2.35
CA ILE A 52 14.43 -21.95 -2.07
C ILE A 52 15.22 -21.62 -3.35
N SER A 53 14.89 -22.25 -4.48
CA SER A 53 15.58 -22.00 -5.76
C SER A 53 15.31 -20.63 -6.37
N ASP A 54 14.15 -20.03 -6.08
CA ASP A 54 13.74 -18.70 -6.55
C ASP A 54 14.37 -17.57 -5.71
N ASN A 55 15.23 -17.93 -4.73
CA ASN A 55 15.93 -16.99 -3.84
C ASN A 55 14.99 -16.02 -3.11
N CYS A 56 13.79 -16.49 -2.75
CA CYS A 56 12.87 -15.72 -1.93
C CYS A 56 13.33 -15.69 -0.47
N ASP A 57 12.97 -14.64 0.25
CA ASP A 57 13.07 -14.65 1.71
C ASP A 57 11.84 -15.32 2.34
N PHE A 58 11.92 -15.55 3.66
CA PHE A 58 10.85 -16.22 4.40
C PHE A 58 9.53 -15.44 4.30
N ASP A 59 9.59 -14.12 4.22
CA ASP A 59 8.40 -13.30 4.13
C ASP A 59 7.65 -13.50 2.82
N LEU A 60 8.36 -13.41 1.69
CA LEU A 60 7.78 -13.64 0.37
C LEU A 60 7.29 -15.09 0.22
N ALA A 61 8.00 -16.07 0.80
CA ALA A 61 7.52 -17.44 0.86
C ALA A 61 6.22 -17.55 1.66
N TYR A 62 6.19 -16.95 2.86
CA TYR A 62 5.03 -16.95 3.74
C TYR A 62 3.82 -16.28 3.09
N SER A 63 4.02 -15.18 2.39
CA SER A 63 2.92 -14.44 1.78
C SER A 63 2.21 -15.18 0.65
N HIS A 64 2.99 -15.82 -0.22
CA HIS A 64 2.44 -16.67 -1.26
C HIS A 64 1.70 -17.88 -0.68
N LEU A 65 2.26 -18.48 0.37
CA LEU A 65 1.76 -19.73 0.92
C LEU A 65 0.54 -19.55 1.84
N ARG A 66 0.46 -18.47 2.63
CA ARG A 66 -0.60 -18.33 3.65
C ARG A 66 -2.03 -18.40 3.09
N GLN A 67 -2.24 -17.98 1.84
CA GLN A 67 -3.57 -17.97 1.21
C GLN A 67 -4.06 -19.39 0.85
N ILE A 68 -3.13 -20.32 0.68
CA ILE A 68 -3.38 -21.67 0.19
C ILE A 68 -2.92 -22.76 1.18
N TRP A 69 -2.34 -22.35 2.30
CA TRP A 69 -1.71 -23.24 3.29
C TRP A 69 -2.65 -24.25 3.94
N TYR A 70 -3.95 -23.92 3.97
CA TYR A 70 -5.01 -24.76 4.52
C TYR A 70 -5.74 -25.58 3.44
N THR A 71 -5.14 -25.77 2.26
CA THR A 71 -5.70 -26.65 1.24
C THR A 71 -5.67 -28.12 1.70
N ASP A 72 -6.66 -28.88 1.25
CA ASP A 72 -6.66 -30.35 1.35
C ASP A 72 -5.93 -31.01 0.17
N ASP A 73 -5.71 -30.27 -0.93
CA ASP A 73 -5.07 -30.77 -2.15
C ASP A 73 -3.85 -29.93 -2.53
N TRP A 74 -2.66 -30.47 -2.24
CA TRP A 74 -1.38 -29.86 -2.60
C TRP A 74 -1.00 -30.08 -4.07
N SER A 75 -1.62 -31.03 -4.77
CA SER A 75 -1.22 -31.41 -6.13
C SER A 75 -1.52 -30.33 -7.16
N THR A 76 -2.53 -29.50 -6.89
CA THR A 76 -3.01 -28.44 -7.79
C THR A 76 -2.40 -27.07 -7.49
N ILE A 77 -1.70 -26.90 -6.37
CA ILE A 77 -1.22 -25.59 -5.91
C ILE A 77 -0.27 -24.92 -6.90
N LYS A 78 0.72 -25.65 -7.42
CA LYS A 78 1.71 -25.06 -8.34
C LYS A 78 1.03 -24.53 -9.60
N ASP A 79 0.12 -25.31 -10.15
CA ASP A 79 -0.67 -24.93 -11.33
C ASP A 79 -1.57 -23.73 -11.03
N VAL A 80 -2.17 -23.67 -9.84
CA VAL A 80 -2.99 -22.53 -9.40
C VAL A 80 -2.15 -21.24 -9.30
N LEU A 81 -0.96 -21.30 -8.70
CA LEU A 81 -0.07 -20.14 -8.57
C LEU A 81 0.41 -19.62 -9.94
N TRP A 82 0.80 -20.53 -10.84
CA TRP A 82 1.20 -20.15 -12.20
C TRP A 82 0.02 -19.60 -13.00
N LYS A 83 -1.14 -20.23 -12.89
CA LYS A 83 -2.36 -19.75 -13.52
C LYS A 83 -2.72 -18.34 -13.06
N TRP A 84 -2.63 -18.02 -11.76
CA TRP A 84 -2.88 -16.67 -11.26
C TRP A 84 -1.90 -15.64 -11.83
N ARG A 85 -0.61 -16.01 -11.94
CA ARG A 85 0.41 -15.15 -12.54
C ARG A 85 0.11 -14.87 -14.02
N ASP A 86 -0.26 -15.91 -14.77
CA ASP A 86 -0.59 -15.80 -16.20
C ASP A 86 -1.90 -15.02 -16.43
N GLU A 87 -2.91 -15.27 -15.61
CA GLU A 87 -4.19 -14.56 -15.64
C GLU A 87 -4.02 -13.07 -15.31
N ASP A 88 -3.26 -12.70 -14.26
CA ASP A 88 -2.95 -11.30 -13.95
C ASP A 88 -2.22 -10.63 -15.12
N GLY A 89 -1.22 -11.29 -15.70
CA GLY A 89 -0.49 -10.76 -16.87
C GLY A 89 -1.41 -10.47 -18.06
N GLU A 90 -2.32 -11.40 -18.35
CA GLU A 90 -3.28 -11.27 -19.45
C GLU A 90 -4.36 -10.22 -19.18
N GLU A 91 -4.88 -10.14 -17.94
CA GLU A 91 -5.83 -9.09 -17.52
C GLU A 91 -5.21 -7.71 -17.68
N ARG A 92 -3.95 -7.52 -17.24
CA ARG A 92 -3.25 -6.24 -17.37
C ARG A 92 -2.98 -5.85 -18.81
N ARG A 93 -2.64 -6.82 -19.66
CA ARG A 93 -2.47 -6.59 -21.11
C ARG A 93 -3.77 -6.15 -21.77
N LYS A 94 -4.91 -6.72 -21.35
CA LYS A 94 -6.25 -6.33 -21.84
C LYS A 94 -6.76 -5.02 -21.24
N ALA A 95 -6.32 -4.67 -20.03
CA ALA A 95 -6.78 -3.50 -19.32
C ALA A 95 -6.30 -2.19 -19.94
N LEU A 96 -5.17 -2.19 -20.68
CA LEU A 96 -4.64 -1.01 -21.36
C LEU A 96 -4.94 -1.04 -22.87
N VAL A 97 -5.79 -0.13 -23.34
CA VAL A 97 -6.08 0.05 -24.77
C VAL A 97 -5.66 1.45 -25.18
N GLY A 98 -4.57 1.55 -25.95
CA GLY A 98 -3.94 2.83 -26.25
C GLY A 98 -3.47 3.51 -24.96
N ASN A 99 -3.96 4.72 -24.70
CA ASN A 99 -3.65 5.50 -23.49
C ASN A 99 -4.75 5.41 -22.41
N ARG A 100 -5.69 4.47 -22.55
CA ARG A 100 -6.86 4.34 -21.68
C ARG A 100 -6.88 3.00 -20.96
N ILE A 101 -7.11 3.03 -19.66
CA ILE A 101 -7.40 1.85 -18.86
C ILE A 101 -8.90 1.58 -18.98
N VAL A 102 -9.26 0.45 -19.58
CA VAL A 102 -10.66 0.06 -19.84
C VAL A 102 -11.27 -0.77 -18.72
N ASN A 103 -10.45 -1.22 -17.76
CA ASN A 103 -10.89 -1.83 -16.51
C ASN A 103 -10.38 -1.00 -15.33
N SER A 104 -11.16 0.00 -14.90
CA SER A 104 -10.79 0.88 -13.78
C SER A 104 -10.78 0.19 -12.41
N LEU A 105 -11.33 -1.02 -12.32
CA LEU A 105 -11.38 -1.82 -11.08
C LEU A 105 -10.16 -2.74 -10.90
N LEU A 106 -9.25 -2.75 -11.88
CA LEU A 106 -8.04 -3.56 -11.82
C LEU A 106 -7.17 -3.16 -10.60
N PRO A 107 -6.83 -4.08 -9.68
CA PRO A 107 -5.97 -3.75 -8.56
C PRO A 107 -4.51 -3.51 -9.04
N PRO A 108 -3.75 -2.62 -8.40
CA PRO A 108 -2.34 -2.44 -8.71
C PRO A 108 -1.52 -3.71 -8.40
N ARG A 109 -0.41 -3.91 -9.11
CA ARG A 109 0.53 -5.02 -8.87
C ARG A 109 1.15 -4.98 -7.48
N ARG A 110 1.59 -6.14 -7.01
CA ARG A 110 2.48 -6.29 -5.82
C ARG A 110 1.90 -5.70 -4.54
N VAL A 111 0.58 -5.60 -4.43
CA VAL A 111 -0.12 -5.23 -3.18
C VAL A 111 -0.61 -6.50 -2.46
N TRP A 112 0.05 -7.62 -2.70
CA TRP A 112 -0.36 -8.93 -2.17
C TRP A 112 -0.17 -9.01 -0.65
N ASP A 113 0.64 -8.10 -0.06
CA ASP A 113 1.04 -8.12 1.35
C ASP A 113 1.03 -6.79 2.08
N LEU A 114 0.64 -5.70 1.44
CA LEU A 114 0.39 -4.44 2.15
C LEU A 114 -1.05 -4.37 2.60
N PRO A 115 -1.34 -4.64 3.87
CA PRO A 115 -2.35 -3.84 4.50
C PRO A 115 -1.74 -2.44 4.70
N ASN A 116 -2.18 -1.52 3.84
CA ASN A 116 -2.89 -0.38 4.39
C ASN A 116 -2.05 0.77 5.00
N LEU A 117 -0.92 1.14 4.40
CA LEU A 117 -0.17 2.32 4.85
C LEU A 117 -0.34 3.53 3.94
N LYS A 118 -0.79 4.64 4.52
CA LYS A 118 -0.81 5.99 3.95
C LYS A 118 0.18 6.86 4.67
N THR A 119 0.85 7.72 3.93
CA THR A 119 1.85 8.62 4.50
C THR A 119 1.67 10.02 3.91
N ALA A 120 1.87 11.04 4.74
CA ALA A 120 1.98 12.40 4.24
C ALA A 120 3.20 12.53 3.32
N TYR A 121 3.14 13.51 2.40
CA TYR A 121 4.19 13.69 1.42
C TYR A 121 5.51 14.10 2.10
N CYS A 122 6.52 13.25 1.97
CA CYS A 122 7.88 13.54 2.40
C CYS A 122 8.75 13.93 1.19
N PRO A 123 9.31 15.16 1.11
CA PRO A 123 10.17 15.56 0.01
C PRO A 123 11.44 14.70 -0.10
N CYS A 124 11.98 14.53 -1.32
CA CYS A 124 13.20 13.73 -1.56
C CYS A 124 14.38 14.11 -0.66
N GLN A 125 14.59 15.39 -0.35
CA GLN A 125 15.70 15.85 0.50
C GLN A 125 15.64 15.36 1.96
N TYR A 126 14.46 14.96 2.45
CA TYR A 126 14.25 14.44 3.81
C TYR A 126 14.09 12.93 3.84
N ARG A 127 14.20 12.27 2.68
CA ARG A 127 14.11 10.82 2.57
C ARG A 127 15.48 10.18 2.47
N THR A 128 15.55 8.93 2.86
CA THR A 128 16.64 8.01 2.57
C THR A 128 16.09 6.81 1.83
N ALA A 129 16.88 6.28 0.90
CA ALA A 129 16.56 5.07 0.16
C ALA A 129 17.07 3.87 0.97
N VAL A 130 16.15 3.04 1.48
CA VAL A 130 16.50 1.82 2.21
C VAL A 130 16.25 0.63 1.32
N TRP A 131 17.29 -0.16 1.07
CA TRP A 131 17.17 -1.41 0.35
C TRP A 131 16.80 -2.52 1.32
N THR A 132 15.73 -3.25 1.02
CA THR A 132 15.19 -4.29 1.90
C THR A 132 15.23 -5.65 1.22
N PRO A 133 15.60 -6.73 1.92
CA PRO A 133 15.48 -8.08 1.39
C PRO A 133 14.05 -8.43 0.96
N ILE A 134 13.06 -7.88 1.68
CA ILE A 134 11.61 -8.13 1.53
C ILE A 134 11.10 -7.96 0.08
N ASN A 135 11.67 -7.04 -0.70
CA ASN A 135 11.31 -6.86 -2.10
C ASN A 135 12.40 -7.34 -3.07
N GLY A 136 13.21 -8.31 -2.64
CA GLY A 136 14.31 -8.88 -3.40
C GLY A 136 15.44 -7.90 -3.70
N TYR A 137 15.56 -6.80 -2.94
CA TYR A 137 16.45 -5.69 -3.28
C TYR A 137 16.18 -5.10 -4.67
N GLU A 138 14.97 -5.23 -5.20
CA GLU A 138 14.62 -4.72 -6.53
C GLU A 138 14.45 -3.19 -6.52
N TRP A 139 13.85 -2.67 -5.43
CA TRP A 139 13.45 -1.27 -5.30
C TRP A 139 13.84 -0.69 -3.94
N PRO A 140 14.43 0.51 -3.87
CA PRO A 140 14.66 1.16 -2.59
C PRO A 140 13.35 1.70 -2.02
N VAL A 141 13.13 1.46 -0.74
CA VAL A 141 11.99 1.98 0.00
C VAL A 141 12.31 3.39 0.53
N PRO A 142 11.58 4.44 0.09
CA PRO A 142 11.87 5.81 0.47
C PRO A 142 11.21 6.14 1.80
N ILE A 143 12.00 6.20 2.88
CA ILE A 143 11.52 6.56 4.22
C ILE A 143 12.12 7.88 4.70
N PRO A 144 11.49 8.60 5.64
CA PRO A 144 12.14 9.72 6.32
C PRO A 144 13.49 9.29 6.92
N LYS A 145 14.49 10.18 6.89
CA LYS A 145 15.87 9.90 7.35
C LYS A 145 15.96 9.44 8.80
N ASP A 146 14.99 9.83 9.61
CA ASP A 146 14.87 9.56 11.04
C ASP A 146 13.79 8.52 11.38
N ALA A 147 13.19 7.89 10.36
CA ALA A 147 12.24 6.80 10.55
C ALA A 147 12.94 5.44 10.61
N ASP A 148 12.34 4.50 11.33
CA ASP A 148 12.78 3.11 11.44
C ASP A 148 11.65 2.16 11.04
N LEU A 149 11.89 1.33 10.02
CA LEU A 149 10.92 0.36 9.50
C LEU A 149 10.47 -0.64 10.56
N ASN A 150 11.33 -1.04 11.50
CA ASN A 150 10.96 -1.93 12.60
C ASN A 150 10.02 -1.25 13.59
N LEU A 151 10.23 0.04 13.89
CA LEU A 151 9.33 0.79 14.76
C LEU A 151 7.95 0.97 14.11
N ILE A 152 7.91 1.29 12.82
CA ILE A 152 6.68 1.38 12.03
C ILE A 152 5.95 0.03 12.05
N ARG A 153 6.67 -1.07 11.80
CA ARG A 153 6.11 -2.43 11.86
C ARG A 153 5.50 -2.73 13.23
N ILE A 154 6.22 -2.42 14.32
CA ILE A 154 5.73 -2.60 15.70
C ILE A 154 4.44 -1.80 15.94
N GLU A 155 4.38 -0.56 15.46
CA GLU A 155 3.20 0.27 15.56
C GLU A 155 2.02 -0.34 14.79
N MET A 156 2.23 -0.77 13.54
CA MET A 156 1.18 -1.41 12.74
C MET A 156 0.65 -2.70 13.41
N LEU A 157 1.54 -3.51 13.98
CA LEU A 157 1.16 -4.69 14.75
C LEU A 157 0.30 -4.35 15.98
N ASN A 158 0.65 -3.28 16.69
CA ASN A 158 -0.14 -2.81 17.83
C ASN A 158 -1.51 -2.25 17.41
N LEU A 159 -1.63 -1.72 16.19
CA LEU A 159 -2.90 -1.30 15.57
C LEU A 159 -3.74 -2.49 15.04
N GLY A 160 -3.25 -3.73 15.18
CA GLY A 160 -3.97 -4.95 14.82
C GLY A 160 -3.71 -5.45 13.39
N HIS A 161 -2.71 -4.91 12.69
CA HIS A 161 -2.31 -5.42 11.38
C HIS A 161 -1.34 -6.58 11.55
N GLU A 162 -1.74 -7.79 11.16
CA GLU A 162 -1.02 -9.04 11.43
C GLU A 162 0.07 -9.37 10.39
N HIS A 163 0.02 -8.75 9.21
CA HIS A 163 0.93 -9.01 8.09
C HIS A 163 1.57 -7.69 7.62
N THR A 164 2.41 -7.08 8.45
CA THR A 164 2.90 -5.70 8.28
C THR A 164 4.29 -5.69 7.66
N TRP A 165 4.38 -6.22 6.46
CA TRP A 165 5.61 -6.21 5.69
C TRP A 165 5.60 -4.97 4.80
N LEU A 166 6.63 -4.15 4.96
CA LEU A 166 6.70 -2.80 4.36
C LEU A 166 7.45 -2.88 3.02
N ASP A 167 7.12 -3.88 2.21
CA ASP A 167 7.74 -4.24 0.94
C ASP A 167 7.52 -3.15 -0.14
N VAL A 168 6.35 -2.51 -0.13
CA VAL A 168 6.01 -1.35 -0.98
C VAL A 168 5.31 -0.26 -0.16
N LEU A 169 6.08 0.57 0.53
CA LEU A 169 5.55 1.75 1.24
C LEU A 169 4.88 2.78 0.33
N CYS A 170 5.16 2.73 -0.97
CA CYS A 170 4.56 3.60 -1.96
C CYS A 170 4.67 2.98 -3.35
N LEU A 171 3.57 2.84 -4.08
CA LEU A 171 3.57 2.45 -5.49
C LEU A 171 4.29 3.46 -6.41
N ARG A 172 4.73 4.61 -5.87
CA ARG A 172 5.47 5.66 -6.57
C ARG A 172 6.97 5.71 -6.18
N GLN A 173 7.56 4.57 -5.86
CA GLN A 173 9.01 4.39 -5.64
C GLN A 173 9.79 4.66 -6.93
N GLU A 174 10.85 5.47 -6.87
CA GLU A 174 11.78 5.69 -7.98
C GLU A 174 13.19 5.20 -7.59
N GLY A 175 13.96 4.76 -8.58
CA GLY A 175 15.28 4.14 -8.42
C GLY A 175 15.17 2.63 -8.32
N GLY A 176 16.17 1.88 -8.77
CA GLY A 176 16.07 0.42 -8.86
C GLY A 176 16.92 -0.12 -10.00
N GLN A 177 17.06 -1.44 -10.09
CA GLN A 177 17.74 -2.07 -11.22
C GLN A 177 16.85 -2.19 -12.47
N THR A 178 15.53 -2.06 -12.32
CA THR A 178 14.51 -2.35 -13.34
C THR A 178 13.56 -1.17 -13.62
N GLU A 179 14.12 0.05 -13.67
CA GLU A 179 13.39 1.33 -13.88
C GLU A 179 12.49 1.37 -15.13
N ASP A 180 12.83 0.60 -16.15
CA ASP A 180 12.03 0.38 -17.36
C ASP A 180 10.73 -0.37 -17.04
N LEU A 181 10.81 -1.46 -16.26
CA LEU A 181 9.63 -2.20 -15.81
C LEU A 181 8.69 -1.30 -14.99
N ARG A 182 9.24 -0.50 -14.06
CA ARG A 182 8.44 0.45 -13.27
C ARG A 182 7.65 1.41 -14.15
N THR A 183 8.28 1.92 -15.21
CA THR A 183 7.62 2.86 -16.12
C THR A 183 6.44 2.22 -16.85
N GLU A 184 6.54 0.93 -17.19
CA GLU A 184 5.43 0.15 -17.76
C GLU A 184 4.35 -0.18 -16.72
N GLU A 185 4.74 -0.61 -15.52
CA GLU A 185 3.82 -0.95 -14.42
C GLU A 185 2.99 0.27 -14.00
N TRP A 186 3.63 1.43 -13.86
CA TRP A 186 2.98 2.68 -13.45
C TRP A 186 1.86 3.13 -14.38
N LYS A 187 1.90 2.78 -15.67
CA LYS A 187 0.82 3.12 -16.61
C LYS A 187 -0.54 2.65 -16.10
N LEU A 188 -0.57 1.49 -15.45
CA LEU A 188 -1.75 0.87 -14.88
C LEU A 188 -1.87 1.12 -13.37
N ASP A 189 -0.79 0.87 -12.62
CA ASP A 189 -0.86 0.73 -11.17
C ASP A 189 -1.01 2.08 -10.45
N VAL A 190 -0.49 3.16 -11.02
CA VAL A 190 -0.62 4.50 -10.44
C VAL A 190 -2.05 5.05 -10.56
N PRO A 191 -2.73 4.98 -11.72
CA PRO A 191 -4.13 5.40 -11.82
C PRO A 191 -5.12 4.53 -11.05
N THR A 192 -4.84 3.23 -10.89
CA THR A 192 -5.75 2.29 -10.20
C THR A 192 -5.47 2.14 -8.70
N ILE A 193 -4.50 2.88 -8.16
CA ILE A 193 -4.05 2.76 -6.76
C ILE A 193 -5.19 2.84 -5.73
N GLY A 194 -6.21 3.65 -6.01
CA GLY A 194 -7.39 3.80 -5.15
C GLY A 194 -8.16 2.49 -4.92
N ASN A 195 -8.00 1.48 -5.77
CA ASN A 195 -8.68 0.17 -5.62
C ASN A 195 -8.23 -0.59 -4.37
N VAL A 196 -7.00 -0.35 -3.91
CA VAL A 196 -6.46 -0.99 -2.69
C VAL A 196 -7.20 -0.51 -1.44
N TYR A 197 -7.61 0.75 -1.41
CA TYR A 197 -8.09 1.40 -0.19
C TYR A 197 -9.60 1.28 0.02
N GLY A 198 -10.37 0.89 -1.01
CA GLY A 198 -11.83 0.86 -0.96
C GLY A 198 -12.43 -0.23 -0.06
N GLN A 199 -11.68 -1.27 0.31
CA GLN A 199 -12.20 -2.45 1.01
C GLN A 199 -11.52 -2.75 2.36
N LEU A 200 -10.51 -1.98 2.76
CA LEU A 200 -9.61 -2.35 3.85
C LEU A 200 -9.49 -1.27 4.95
N PHE A 201 -9.00 -1.69 6.12
CA PHE A 201 -8.67 -0.80 7.25
C PHE A 201 -7.40 -0.03 6.94
N VAL A 202 -7.43 1.30 6.78
CA VAL A 202 -6.25 2.05 6.34
C VAL A 202 -5.57 2.83 7.44
N VAL A 203 -4.27 2.61 7.67
CA VAL A 203 -3.45 3.38 8.62
C VAL A 203 -2.82 4.58 7.93
N CYS A 204 -2.90 5.76 8.54
CA CYS A 204 -2.44 7.01 7.96
C CYS A 204 -1.50 7.79 8.88
N TYR A 205 -0.29 8.07 8.40
CA TYR A 205 0.67 8.97 9.03
C TYR A 205 0.53 10.39 8.47
N LEU A 206 -0.29 11.23 9.12
CA LEU A 206 -0.55 12.61 8.64
C LEU A 206 0.66 13.55 8.80
N SER A 207 1.57 13.28 9.73
CA SER A 207 2.79 14.09 9.95
C SER A 207 4.02 13.54 9.22
N GLY A 208 3.90 12.43 8.51
CA GLY A 208 5.02 11.72 7.87
C GLY A 208 5.22 10.33 8.47
N LEU A 209 5.68 9.41 7.64
CA LEU A 209 5.82 8.01 8.00
C LEU A 209 6.73 7.78 9.21
N GLY A 210 6.24 7.08 10.23
CA GLY A 210 7.00 6.78 11.44
C GLY A 210 7.17 7.97 12.38
N HIS A 211 6.56 9.13 12.07
CA HIS A 211 6.59 10.30 12.94
C HIS A 211 5.36 10.37 13.84
N PRO A 212 5.51 10.86 15.08
CA PRO A 212 4.39 11.23 15.91
C PRO A 212 3.47 12.23 15.20
N LEU A 213 2.17 12.04 15.35
CA LEU A 213 1.16 12.94 14.85
C LEU A 213 1.22 14.23 15.66
N THR A 214 1.73 15.27 15.02
CA THR A 214 1.83 16.61 15.58
C THR A 214 1.08 17.59 14.70
N LEU A 215 0.56 18.65 15.33
CA LEU A 215 -0.22 19.68 14.66
C LEU A 215 0.36 21.05 15.02
N LYS A 216 0.98 21.70 14.04
CA LYS A 216 1.53 23.06 14.14
C LYS A 216 0.79 24.00 13.19
N GLU A 217 0.87 25.29 13.48
CA GLU A 217 0.29 26.31 12.62
C GLU A 217 0.87 26.22 11.20
N GLY A 218 -0.01 26.19 10.19
CA GLY A 218 0.37 26.03 8.78
C GLY A 218 0.51 24.59 8.29
N ASP A 219 0.45 23.57 9.17
CA ASP A 219 0.60 22.17 8.74
C ASP A 219 -0.57 21.70 7.86
N LEU A 220 -1.79 22.22 8.05
CA LEU A 220 -2.96 21.84 7.25
C LEU A 220 -2.93 22.46 5.85
N GLU A 221 -2.30 23.62 5.70
CA GLU A 221 -2.19 24.40 4.46
C GLU A 221 -0.98 23.99 3.63
N SER A 222 0.05 23.47 4.29
CA SER A 222 1.29 23.01 3.69
C SER A 222 1.05 22.06 2.53
N ASP A 223 1.79 22.24 1.43
CA ASP A 223 1.75 21.35 0.27
C ASP A 223 2.21 19.92 0.59
N ARG A 224 2.78 19.70 1.78
CA ARG A 224 3.14 18.39 2.33
C ARG A 224 1.98 17.70 3.05
N SER A 225 0.98 18.47 3.45
CA SER A 225 -0.19 17.97 4.17
C SER A 225 -0.90 16.90 3.36
N TRP A 226 -1.24 15.79 4.01
CA TRP A 226 -2.04 14.75 3.39
C TRP A 226 -3.38 15.30 2.86
N PHE A 227 -3.97 16.28 3.55
CA PHE A 227 -5.22 16.97 3.13
C PHE A 227 -5.05 17.89 1.90
N ARG A 228 -3.82 18.09 1.42
CA ARG A 228 -3.53 18.99 0.29
C ARG A 228 -3.10 18.24 -0.96
N ARG A 229 -2.88 16.93 -0.91
CA ARG A 229 -2.43 16.14 -2.08
C ARG A 229 -3.61 15.59 -2.88
N ALA A 230 -3.46 15.52 -4.20
CA ALA A 230 -4.52 15.03 -5.10
C ALA A 230 -4.70 13.51 -5.01
N TRP A 231 -3.58 12.77 -5.01
CA TRP A 231 -3.59 11.31 -4.94
C TRP A 231 -4.17 10.79 -3.63
N THR A 232 -4.02 11.51 -2.51
CA THR A 232 -4.53 11.09 -1.20
C THR A 232 -6.05 11.04 -1.11
N LEU A 233 -6.75 11.78 -1.99
CA LEU A 233 -8.22 11.70 -2.07
C LEU A 233 -8.69 10.35 -2.62
N GLN A 234 -7.87 9.65 -3.40
CA GLN A 234 -8.16 8.27 -3.85
C GLN A 234 -7.97 7.25 -2.74
N GLU A 235 -7.31 7.66 -1.66
CA GLU A 235 -6.97 6.76 -0.56
C GLU A 235 -7.98 6.84 0.56
N THR A 236 -8.86 7.84 0.61
CA THR A 236 -9.89 7.96 1.66
C THR A 236 -10.70 6.67 1.80
N ALA A 237 -10.82 6.20 3.03
CA ALA A 237 -11.48 4.94 3.34
C ALA A 237 -12.35 5.12 4.57
N ARG A 238 -13.51 4.45 4.59
CA ARG A 238 -14.47 4.53 5.70
C ARG A 238 -13.90 4.11 7.05
N ARG A 239 -12.86 3.26 7.05
CA ARG A 239 -12.18 2.74 8.24
C ARG A 239 -10.71 3.14 8.25
N MET A 240 -10.46 4.42 8.50
CA MET A 240 -9.11 4.94 8.68
C MET A 240 -8.67 4.95 10.15
N LEU A 241 -7.46 4.48 10.40
CA LEU A 241 -6.72 4.67 11.64
C LEU A 241 -5.61 5.69 11.39
N PHE A 242 -5.28 6.49 12.39
CA PHE A 242 -4.19 7.46 12.30
C PHE A 242 -3.03 6.97 13.17
N ALA A 243 -1.86 6.83 12.55
CA ALA A 243 -0.64 6.44 13.23
C ALA A 243 0.14 7.68 13.71
N GLY A 244 1.18 7.44 14.50
CA GLY A 244 1.87 8.45 15.28
C GLY A 244 1.05 8.93 16.48
N ASP A 245 0.00 8.20 16.87
CA ASP A 245 -0.86 8.62 17.99
C ASP A 245 -0.06 8.63 19.30
N THR A 246 -0.24 9.69 20.08
CA THR A 246 0.44 9.90 21.35
C THR A 246 -0.56 10.40 22.37
N PRO A 247 -0.44 10.08 23.67
CA PRO A 247 -1.46 10.45 24.67
C PRO A 247 -1.80 11.95 24.72
N ASP A 248 -0.82 12.81 24.45
CA ASP A 248 -0.98 14.28 24.42
C ASP A 248 -1.20 14.83 22.98
N GLY A 249 -1.42 13.92 22.02
CA GLY A 249 -1.56 14.22 20.61
C GLY A 249 -2.92 14.81 20.23
N PRO A 250 -3.05 15.33 18.99
CA PRO A 250 -4.27 16.02 18.55
C PRO A 250 -5.49 15.08 18.46
N LEU A 251 -5.31 13.76 18.43
CA LEU A 251 -6.41 12.80 18.40
C LEU A 251 -7.17 12.71 19.75
N HIS A 252 -6.50 13.03 20.86
CA HIS A 252 -7.06 13.00 22.21
C HIS A 252 -7.47 14.38 22.73
N ALA A 253 -7.44 15.41 21.88
CA ALA A 253 -7.83 16.76 22.27
C ALA A 253 -9.28 16.81 22.77
N GLU A 254 -9.50 17.41 23.94
CA GLU A 254 -10.83 17.55 24.53
C GLU A 254 -11.71 18.47 23.67
N CYS A 255 -12.93 18.02 23.40
CA CYS A 255 -14.01 18.82 22.82
C CYS A 255 -15.03 19.10 23.92
N LYS A 256 -15.03 20.34 24.46
CA LYS A 256 -15.92 20.76 25.55
C LYS A 256 -17.08 21.53 24.95
N ASP A 257 -18.31 21.09 25.25
CA ASP A 257 -19.54 21.71 24.75
C ASP A 257 -19.60 21.86 23.21
N GLY A 258 -18.88 21.00 22.48
CA GLY A 258 -18.78 21.05 21.02
C GLY A 258 -17.64 21.92 20.48
N GLU A 259 -16.83 22.53 21.34
CA GLU A 259 -15.70 23.38 20.96
C GLU A 259 -14.35 22.77 21.35
N TYR A 260 -13.39 22.86 20.42
CA TYR A 260 -12.00 22.52 20.68
C TYR A 260 -11.24 23.72 21.23
N ALA A 261 -10.18 23.45 21.99
CA ALA A 261 -9.36 24.49 22.63
C ALA A 261 -8.74 25.51 21.65
N THR A 262 -8.55 25.14 20.38
CA THR A 262 -8.02 26.02 19.34
C THR A 262 -8.76 25.85 18.03
N GLU A 263 -8.78 26.90 17.21
CA GLU A 263 -9.33 26.85 15.85
C GLU A 263 -8.60 25.80 14.99
N LEU A 264 -7.27 25.70 15.14
CA LEU A 264 -6.45 24.71 14.43
C LEU A 264 -6.91 23.26 14.73
N LEU A 265 -7.19 22.94 15.99
CA LEU A 265 -7.73 21.64 16.38
C LEU A 265 -9.13 21.41 15.79
N ALA A 266 -10.01 22.42 15.85
CA ALA A 266 -11.34 22.32 15.26
C ALA A 266 -11.28 22.04 13.75
N ARG A 267 -10.38 22.73 13.04
CA ARG A 267 -10.15 22.53 11.60
C ARG A 267 -9.57 21.14 11.30
N PHE A 268 -8.62 20.68 12.10
CA PHE A 268 -8.05 19.33 11.98
C PHE A 268 -9.13 18.24 12.13
N HIS A 269 -9.94 18.30 13.19
CA HIS A 269 -11.00 17.32 13.42
C HIS A 269 -12.08 17.35 12.32
N LYS A 270 -12.44 18.54 11.84
CA LYS A 270 -13.36 18.70 10.70
C LYS A 270 -12.80 18.07 9.42
N GLN A 271 -11.54 18.32 9.07
CA GLN A 271 -10.90 17.70 7.90
C GLN A 271 -10.77 16.19 8.03
N ARG A 272 -10.50 15.70 9.26
CA ARG A 272 -10.41 14.28 9.57
C ARG A 272 -11.75 13.57 9.37
N GLU A 273 -12.83 14.14 9.91
CA GLU A 273 -14.19 13.61 9.74
C GLU A 273 -14.56 13.55 8.25
N HIS A 274 -14.34 14.66 7.53
CA HIS A 274 -14.59 14.74 6.09
C HIS A 274 -13.78 13.74 5.26
N ALA A 275 -12.55 13.38 5.69
CA ALA A 275 -11.73 12.38 5.03
C ALA A 275 -12.19 10.92 5.25
N CYS A 276 -13.04 10.70 6.26
CA CYS A 276 -13.65 9.39 6.55
C CYS A 276 -15.03 9.22 5.89
N ASP A 277 -15.60 10.28 5.33
CA ASP A 277 -16.90 10.26 4.65
C ASP A 277 -16.78 9.77 3.20
N ASN A 278 -17.88 9.20 2.68
CA ASN A 278 -17.98 8.86 1.27
C ASN A 278 -18.33 10.14 0.49
N PHE A 279 -17.45 10.57 -0.43
CA PHE A 279 -17.76 11.72 -1.29
C PHE A 279 -18.84 11.36 -2.30
N PHE A 280 -19.83 12.23 -2.46
CA PHE A 280 -20.67 12.27 -3.67
C PHE A 280 -19.90 12.95 -4.82
N ASP A 281 -20.27 12.70 -6.08
CA ASP A 281 -19.55 13.17 -7.27
C ASP A 281 -19.22 14.67 -7.25
N ARG A 282 -20.15 15.51 -6.79
CA ARG A 282 -19.96 16.97 -6.71
C ARG A 282 -18.96 17.39 -5.63
N GLU A 283 -18.92 16.68 -4.51
CA GLU A 283 -18.00 16.95 -3.40
C GLU A 283 -16.57 16.55 -3.79
N ALA A 284 -16.43 15.41 -4.48
CA ALA A 284 -15.15 14.94 -5.02
C ALA A 284 -14.52 15.98 -5.98
N LEU A 285 -15.32 16.62 -6.83
CA LEU A 285 -14.86 17.70 -7.72
C LEU A 285 -14.35 18.93 -6.95
N VAL A 286 -15.10 19.38 -5.93
CA VAL A 286 -14.71 20.53 -5.10
C VAL A 286 -13.44 20.23 -4.32
N GLU A 287 -13.36 19.05 -3.71
CA GLU A 287 -12.18 18.61 -2.99
C GLU A 287 -10.95 18.54 -3.89
N MET A 288 -11.03 17.81 -5.02
CA MET A 288 -9.91 17.65 -5.94
C MET A 288 -9.41 18.98 -6.52
N ARG A 289 -10.32 19.95 -6.74
CA ARG A 289 -9.95 21.31 -7.18
C ARG A 289 -8.99 21.97 -6.20
N ASN A 290 -9.20 21.78 -4.90
CA ASN A 290 -8.40 22.36 -3.83
C ASN A 290 -7.11 21.58 -3.53
N ARG A 291 -6.94 20.38 -4.10
CA ARG A 291 -5.73 19.57 -3.95
C ARG A 291 -4.61 19.96 -4.93
N ILE A 292 -3.39 19.57 -4.60
CA ILE A 292 -2.16 19.77 -5.35
C ILE A 292 -1.68 18.43 -5.88
N SER A 293 -1.34 18.40 -7.16
CA SER A 293 -0.81 17.23 -7.85
C SER A 293 0.61 17.51 -8.33
N THR A 294 1.50 16.52 -8.26
CA THR A 294 2.80 16.62 -8.92
C THR A 294 2.65 16.38 -10.43
N ASN A 295 1.75 15.47 -10.82
CA ASN A 295 1.39 15.23 -12.21
C ASN A 295 -0.10 15.54 -12.42
N PRO A 296 -0.49 16.37 -13.40
CA PRO A 296 -1.89 16.66 -13.69
C PRO A 296 -2.77 15.41 -13.88
N VAL A 297 -2.21 14.30 -14.39
CA VAL A 297 -2.89 13.01 -14.53
C VAL A 297 -3.44 12.50 -13.20
N ASP A 298 -2.75 12.78 -12.08
CA ASP A 298 -3.17 12.34 -10.74
C ASP A 298 -4.56 12.87 -10.36
N LYS A 299 -4.89 14.10 -10.81
CA LYS A 299 -6.21 14.68 -10.57
C LYS A 299 -7.29 14.01 -11.41
N ILE A 300 -7.00 13.74 -12.68
CA ILE A 300 -7.98 13.15 -13.59
C ILE A 300 -8.24 11.69 -13.21
N ALA A 301 -7.18 10.90 -12.99
CA ALA A 301 -7.31 9.53 -12.50
C ALA A 301 -8.06 9.49 -11.17
N GLY A 302 -7.77 10.41 -10.25
CA GLY A 302 -8.45 10.46 -8.97
C GLY A 302 -9.93 10.86 -9.06
N LEU A 303 -10.28 11.81 -9.92
CA LEU A 303 -11.68 12.14 -10.18
C LEU A 303 -12.42 10.95 -10.77
N ALA A 304 -11.86 10.34 -11.81
CA ALA A 304 -12.47 9.20 -12.47
C ALA A 304 -12.67 8.01 -11.52
N LYS A 305 -11.75 7.80 -10.56
CA LYS A 305 -11.92 6.82 -9.48
C LYS A 305 -13.07 7.18 -8.55
N LEU A 306 -13.13 8.44 -8.09
CA LEU A 306 -14.15 8.90 -7.14
C LEU A 306 -15.55 8.93 -7.74
N THR A 307 -15.68 9.24 -9.04
CA THR A 307 -16.96 9.26 -9.77
C THR A 307 -17.33 7.90 -10.36
N GLY A 308 -16.60 6.83 -10.04
CA GLY A 308 -16.92 5.47 -10.46
C GLY A 308 -16.81 5.23 -11.97
N CYS A 309 -15.92 5.93 -12.66
CA CYS A 309 -15.78 5.76 -14.09
C CYS A 309 -15.28 4.38 -14.49
N GLY A 310 -15.93 3.78 -15.50
CA GLY A 310 -15.53 2.47 -16.04
C GLY A 310 -14.16 2.46 -16.71
N SER A 311 -13.62 3.65 -17.02
CA SER A 311 -12.30 3.81 -17.60
C SER A 311 -11.56 5.00 -17.02
N ILE A 312 -10.24 4.96 -17.03
CA ILE A 312 -9.37 6.03 -16.53
C ILE A 312 -8.16 6.21 -17.46
N PRO A 313 -7.54 7.40 -17.54
CA PRO A 313 -6.33 7.59 -18.33
C PRO A 313 -5.16 6.79 -17.75
N ALA A 314 -4.34 6.21 -18.62
CA ALA A 314 -3.09 5.58 -18.20
C ALA A 314 -2.05 6.63 -17.79
N TYR A 315 -1.17 6.28 -16.85
CA TYR A 315 -0.17 7.22 -16.36
C TYR A 315 1.06 7.27 -17.25
N TYR A 316 1.37 8.45 -17.78
CA TYR A 316 2.68 8.73 -18.36
C TYR A 316 3.24 9.99 -17.74
N LYS A 317 4.52 9.96 -17.35
CA LYS A 317 5.19 11.09 -16.67
C LYS A 317 5.20 12.36 -17.53
N SER A 318 5.20 12.21 -18.85
CA SER A 318 5.20 13.31 -19.83
C SER A 318 3.81 13.67 -20.37
N MET A 319 2.74 13.01 -19.92
CA MET A 319 1.39 13.26 -20.43
C MET A 319 0.91 14.66 -20.05
N SER A 320 0.34 15.37 -21.04
CA SER A 320 -0.28 16.66 -20.79
C SER A 320 -1.67 16.50 -20.16
N LEU A 321 -2.19 17.59 -19.57
CA LEU A 321 -3.54 17.60 -19.02
C LEU A 321 -4.61 17.36 -20.11
N GLU A 322 -4.40 17.90 -21.31
CA GLU A 322 -5.31 17.77 -22.45
C GLU A 322 -5.37 16.33 -22.96
N ASP A 323 -4.21 15.68 -23.09
CA ASP A 323 -4.12 14.26 -23.48
C ASP A 323 -4.81 13.36 -22.46
N ALA A 324 -4.66 13.67 -21.17
CA ALA A 324 -5.26 12.89 -20.10
C ALA A 324 -6.80 13.03 -20.06
N TRP A 325 -7.34 14.24 -20.33
CA TRP A 325 -8.78 14.42 -20.52
C TRP A 325 -9.30 13.71 -21.77
N THR A 326 -8.55 13.80 -22.87
CA THR A 326 -8.90 13.11 -24.12
C THR A 326 -8.92 11.59 -23.93
N ALA A 327 -7.97 11.05 -23.16
CA ALA A 327 -7.89 9.63 -22.85
C ALA A 327 -9.00 9.15 -21.89
N LEU A 328 -9.48 10.01 -20.98
CA LEU A 328 -10.66 9.70 -20.17
C LEU A 328 -11.91 9.52 -21.06
N GLY A 329 -12.03 10.35 -22.11
CA GLY A 329 -13.15 10.33 -23.05
C GLY A 329 -14.38 11.01 -22.47
N ASP A 330 -15.57 10.50 -22.80
CA ASP A 330 -16.82 11.02 -22.23
C ASP A 330 -16.84 10.77 -20.71
N PRO A 331 -17.01 11.83 -19.88
CA PRO A 331 -17.11 11.66 -18.45
C PRO A 331 -18.36 10.87 -18.08
N CYS A 332 -18.23 10.13 -16.99
CA CYS A 332 -19.33 9.55 -16.23
C CYS A 332 -20.06 10.69 -15.49
#